data_AF-A0A3B0SAF5-F1
#
_entry.id   AF-A0A3B0SAF5-F1
#
_cell.length_a   1.000
_cell.length_b   1.000
_cell.length_c   1.000
_cell.angle_alpha   90.00
_cell.angle_beta   90.00
_cell.angle_gamma   90.00
#
_symmetry.space_group_name_H-M   'P 1'
#
loop_
_entity.id
_entity.type
_entity.pdbx_description
1 polymer ?
#
loop_
_entity_poly.entity_id
_entity_poly.type
_entity_poly.pdbx_seq_one_letter_code
_entity_poly.pdbx_strand_id
1 'polypeptide(L)'
;MSGKATPEFSVTIKLSELGSLPSASAISADAEQCAELATRFGLPKISSLKADYRLEAQNDRIVFSGRLQSDLMQICAISGQGFQASIKENFEIIFVEKYEYMVEDDEIELASEDCDVMVYEGGQIDVGEAVAQTLYLALDPYPRGPNAEQIARDKGLKTEEEAGPFGVLAALKDKLG
;
A
#
# COMPACT_ATOMS: atom_id res chain seq x y z
N MET A 1 16.52 22.88 12.01
CA MET A 1 17.47 21.75 11.96
C MET A 1 16.68 20.53 11.55
N SER A 2 16.60 20.26 10.24
CA SER A 2 15.77 19.17 9.71
C SER A 2 16.61 17.91 9.68
N GLY A 3 16.69 17.20 10.81
CA GLY A 3 17.15 15.81 10.79
C GLY A 3 16.11 15.02 10.01
N LYS A 4 16.46 14.51 8.82
CA LYS A 4 15.62 13.60 8.05
C LYS A 4 15.43 12.38 8.97
N ALA A 5 14.25 12.24 9.58
CA ALA A 5 13.96 11.09 10.42
C ALA A 5 14.10 9.84 9.54
N THR A 6 14.96 8.91 9.95
CA THR A 6 15.09 7.63 9.26
C THR A 6 13.73 6.93 9.30
N PRO A 7 13.22 6.42 8.17
CA PRO A 7 12.02 5.60 8.18
C PRO A 7 12.16 4.41 9.14
N GLU A 8 11.08 4.06 9.81
CA GLU A 8 11.02 2.95 10.77
C GLU A 8 11.42 1.62 10.14
N PHE A 9 10.98 1.36 8.91
CA PHE A 9 11.37 0.20 8.12
C PHE A 9 12.27 0.65 6.97
N SER A 10 13.56 0.83 7.28
CA SER A 10 14.55 1.27 6.30
C SER A 10 15.53 0.14 5.98
N VAL A 11 15.64 -0.18 4.69
CA VAL A 11 16.64 -1.12 4.15
C VAL A 11 17.28 -0.46 2.94
N THR A 12 18.40 0.23 3.18
CA THR A 12 19.10 0.96 2.13
C THR A 12 20.03 0.05 1.32
N ILE A 13 19.99 0.19 0.00
CA ILE A 13 20.88 -0.49 -0.93
C ILE A 13 21.66 0.56 -1.70
N LYS A 14 23.00 0.45 -1.71
CA LYS A 14 23.86 1.30 -2.53
C LYS A 14 23.90 0.77 -3.95
N LEU A 15 23.71 1.65 -4.92
CA LEU A 15 23.75 1.28 -6.33
C LEU A 15 25.13 0.77 -6.77
N SER A 16 26.21 1.23 -6.13
CA SER A 16 27.57 0.71 -6.37
C SER A 16 27.74 -0.76 -5.96
N GLU A 17 26.94 -1.24 -5.01
CA GLU A 17 27.00 -2.61 -4.48
C GLU A 17 26.16 -3.58 -5.33
N LEU A 18 25.26 -3.05 -6.18
CA LEU A 18 24.38 -3.84 -7.02
C LEU A 18 25.11 -4.49 -8.23
N GLY A 19 26.31 -4.05 -8.60
CA GLY A 19 27.13 -4.69 -9.64
C GLY A 19 26.39 -4.83 -11.00
N SER A 20 26.52 -6.00 -11.65
CA SER A 20 25.73 -6.38 -12.85
C SER A 20 24.56 -7.30 -12.46
N LEU A 21 23.38 -6.70 -12.25
CA LEU A 21 22.11 -7.32 -11.84
C LEU A 21 21.41 -8.09 -12.98
N PRO A 22 20.50 -9.05 -12.69
CA PRO A 22 19.46 -9.02 -11.63
C PRO A 22 19.90 -9.50 -10.23
N SER A 23 19.44 -8.84 -9.17
CA SER A 23 19.51 -9.36 -7.78
C SER A 23 18.11 -9.61 -7.24
N ALA A 24 17.91 -10.77 -6.63
CA ALA A 24 16.69 -11.11 -5.91
C ALA A 24 17.01 -11.29 -4.41
N SER A 25 16.14 -10.78 -3.55
CA SER A 25 16.29 -10.86 -2.10
C SER A 25 14.93 -10.76 -1.42
N ALA A 26 14.91 -10.89 -0.10
CA ALA A 26 13.73 -10.72 0.73
C ALA A 26 14.03 -9.83 1.94
N ILE A 27 13.04 -9.06 2.36
CA ILE A 27 13.10 -8.23 3.57
C ILE A 27 11.88 -8.50 4.45
N SER A 28 12.05 -8.31 5.75
CA SER A 28 10.96 -8.41 6.73
C SER A 28 11.14 -7.37 7.81
N ALA A 29 10.07 -6.67 8.18
CA ALA A 29 10.06 -5.78 9.32
C ALA A 29 10.08 -6.59 10.62
N ASP A 30 10.87 -6.14 11.60
CA ASP A 30 10.82 -6.70 12.95
C ASP A 30 9.59 -6.20 13.74
N ALA A 31 9.48 -6.64 15.00
CA ALA A 31 8.32 -6.31 15.84
C ALA A 31 8.23 -4.81 16.21
N GLU A 32 9.37 -4.13 16.37
CA GLU A 32 9.43 -2.70 16.69
C GLU A 32 9.04 -1.88 15.46
N GLN A 33 9.62 -2.21 14.31
CA GLN A 33 9.29 -1.59 13.02
C GLN A 33 7.81 -1.77 12.66
N CYS A 34 7.24 -2.96 12.90
CA CYS A 34 5.80 -3.19 12.68
C CYS A 34 4.93 -2.31 13.59
N ALA A 35 5.35 -2.04 14.84
CA ALA A 35 4.60 -1.19 15.76
C ALA A 35 4.65 0.29 15.35
N GLU A 36 5.80 0.76 14.90
CA GLU A 36 5.98 2.12 14.37
C GLU A 36 5.18 2.31 13.06
N LEU A 37 5.24 1.35 12.14
CA LEU A 37 4.43 1.36 10.91
C LEU A 37 2.93 1.38 11.22
N ALA A 38 2.47 0.57 12.18
CA ALA A 38 1.05 0.56 12.57
C ALA A 38 0.61 1.93 13.10
N THR A 39 1.49 2.60 13.85
CA THR A 39 1.25 3.96 14.34
C THR A 39 1.17 4.96 13.17
N ARG A 40 2.12 4.91 12.23
CA ARG A 40 2.13 5.77 11.03
C ARG A 40 0.88 5.58 10.17
N PHE A 41 0.41 4.34 10.01
CA PHE A 41 -0.73 4.02 9.15
C PHE A 41 -2.09 4.16 9.86
N GLY A 42 -2.11 4.47 11.15
CA GLY A 42 -3.36 4.54 11.93
C GLY A 42 -4.05 3.19 12.08
N LEU A 43 -3.27 2.09 12.09
CA LEU A 43 -3.77 0.73 12.24
C LEU A 43 -3.68 0.26 13.70
N PRO A 44 -4.66 -0.52 14.18
CA PRO A 44 -4.56 -1.18 15.48
C PRO A 44 -3.29 -2.01 15.68
N LYS A 45 -2.86 -2.73 14.63
CA LYS A 45 -1.67 -3.58 14.68
C LYS A 45 -1.23 -4.00 13.27
N ILE A 46 0.08 -4.00 13.03
CA ILE A 46 0.71 -4.80 11.98
C ILE A 46 1.43 -5.94 12.69
N SER A 47 1.11 -7.18 12.32
CA SER A 47 1.70 -8.38 12.92
C SER A 47 2.90 -8.89 12.13
N SER A 48 2.92 -8.66 10.83
CA SER A 48 4.02 -9.00 9.95
C SER A 48 4.02 -8.09 8.71
N LEU A 49 5.20 -7.78 8.20
CA LEU A 49 5.40 -7.22 6.87
C LEU A 49 6.63 -7.87 6.26
N LYS A 50 6.45 -8.50 5.09
CA LYS A 50 7.52 -9.16 4.34
C LYS A 50 7.37 -8.88 2.87
N ALA A 51 8.48 -8.82 2.16
CA ALA A 51 8.50 -8.72 0.71
C ALA A 51 9.62 -9.56 0.12
N ASP A 52 9.28 -10.34 -0.91
CA ASP A 52 10.23 -10.97 -1.82
C ASP A 52 10.32 -10.08 -3.07
N TYR A 53 11.54 -9.74 -3.51
CA TYR A 53 11.72 -8.75 -4.55
C TYR A 53 12.91 -9.04 -5.47
N ARG A 54 12.93 -8.31 -6.59
CA ARG A 54 14.00 -8.26 -7.57
C ARG A 54 14.32 -6.81 -7.93
N LEU A 55 15.60 -6.54 -8.11
CA LEU A 55 16.13 -5.28 -8.58
C LEU A 55 16.80 -5.47 -9.94
N GLU A 56 16.48 -4.59 -10.87
CA GLU A 56 17.08 -4.54 -12.20
C GLU A 56 17.51 -3.12 -12.54
N ALA A 57 18.76 -2.96 -12.96
CA ALA A 57 19.24 -1.69 -13.51
C ALA A 57 18.89 -1.60 -14.99
N GLN A 58 18.22 -0.52 -15.40
CA GLN A 58 17.89 -0.23 -16.79
C GLN A 58 18.36 1.19 -17.11
N ASN A 59 19.40 1.35 -17.95
CA ASN A 59 19.98 2.63 -18.37
C ASN A 59 20.15 3.68 -17.25
N ASP A 60 19.11 4.46 -16.96
CA ASP A 60 18.97 5.59 -16.03
C ASP A 60 18.13 5.30 -14.77
N ARG A 61 17.41 4.17 -14.74
CA ARG A 61 16.46 3.82 -13.68
C ARG A 61 16.76 2.47 -13.04
N ILE A 62 16.21 2.25 -11.84
CA ILE A 62 16.21 0.94 -11.19
C ILE A 62 14.77 0.46 -11.06
N VAL A 63 14.46 -0.69 -11.66
CA VAL A 63 13.17 -1.34 -11.51
C VAL A 63 13.19 -2.23 -10.27
N PHE A 64 12.27 -1.97 -9.36
CA PHE A 64 12.05 -2.70 -8.12
C PHE A 64 10.69 -3.38 -8.17
N SER A 65 10.68 -4.69 -8.40
CA SER A 65 9.45 -5.47 -8.53
C SER A 65 9.42 -6.64 -7.56
N GLY A 66 8.23 -7.08 -7.18
CA GLY A 66 8.11 -8.16 -6.21
C GLY A 66 6.70 -8.38 -5.72
N ARG A 67 6.63 -9.09 -4.58
CA ARG A 67 5.39 -9.39 -3.89
C ARG A 67 5.56 -9.12 -2.41
N LEU A 68 4.63 -8.33 -1.86
CA LEU A 68 4.53 -8.10 -0.43
C LEU A 68 3.43 -8.96 0.18
N GLN A 69 3.62 -9.31 1.46
CA GLN A 69 2.60 -9.92 2.29
C GLN A 69 2.63 -9.28 3.68
N SER A 70 1.45 -8.93 4.19
CA SER A 70 1.27 -8.41 5.54
C SER A 70 0.05 -9.01 6.22
N ASP A 71 0.21 -9.40 7.48
CA ASP A 71 -0.91 -9.71 8.37
C ASP A 71 -1.09 -8.57 9.36
N LEU A 72 -2.29 -8.02 9.43
CA LEU A 72 -2.59 -6.82 10.22
C LEU A 72 -4.01 -6.86 10.79
N MET A 73 -4.33 -5.90 11.64
CA MET A 73 -5.66 -5.70 12.19
C MET A 73 -6.21 -4.36 11.71
N GLN A 74 -7.45 -4.34 11.24
CA GLN A 74 -8.19 -3.14 10.85
C GLN A 74 -9.45 -2.98 11.69
N ILE A 75 -9.97 -1.76 11.75
CA ILE A 75 -11.27 -1.47 12.35
C ILE A 75 -12.31 -1.46 11.24
N CYS A 76 -13.30 -2.34 11.34
CA CYS A 76 -14.39 -2.39 10.37
C CYS A 76 -15.15 -1.05 10.33
N ALA A 77 -15.29 -0.46 9.13
CA ALA A 77 -15.93 0.84 8.94
C ALA A 77 -17.43 0.85 9.34
N ILE A 78 -18.09 -0.31 9.34
CA ILE A 78 -19.52 -0.44 9.66
C ILE A 78 -19.74 -0.78 11.14
N SER A 79 -19.02 -1.78 11.64
CA SER A 79 -19.22 -2.28 12.99
C SER A 79 -18.39 -1.56 14.05
N GLY A 80 -17.27 -0.94 13.67
CA GLY A 80 -16.27 -0.41 14.58
C GLY A 80 -15.45 -1.50 15.29
N GLN A 81 -15.61 -2.77 14.92
CA GLN A 81 -14.90 -3.89 15.54
C GLN A 81 -13.58 -4.16 14.83
N GLY A 82 -12.54 -4.47 15.63
CA GLY A 82 -11.27 -4.95 15.12
C GLY A 82 -11.40 -6.33 14.48
N PHE A 83 -10.76 -6.53 13.33
CA PHE A 83 -10.70 -7.83 12.66
C PHE A 83 -9.33 -8.03 12.00
N GLN A 84 -8.93 -9.29 11.85
CA GLN A 84 -7.69 -9.66 11.17
C GLN A 84 -7.86 -9.57 9.66
N ALA A 85 -6.89 -8.95 8.99
CA ALA A 85 -6.79 -8.89 7.54
C ALA A 85 -5.42 -9.36 7.09
N SER A 86 -5.37 -9.93 5.88
CA SER A 86 -4.12 -10.33 5.22
C SER A 86 -4.08 -9.68 3.85
N ILE A 87 -3.02 -8.91 3.59
CA ILE A 87 -2.79 -8.23 2.32
C ILE A 87 -1.67 -8.95 1.58
N LYS A 88 -1.88 -9.19 0.29
CA LYS A 88 -0.89 -9.74 -0.64
C LYS A 88 -0.95 -8.94 -1.92
N GLU A 89 0.07 -8.14 -2.16
CA GLU A 89 0.10 -7.21 -3.29
C GLU A 89 1.37 -7.45 -4.11
N ASN A 90 1.23 -7.46 -5.44
CA ASN A 90 2.39 -7.40 -6.32
C ASN A 90 2.72 -5.94 -6.58
N PHE A 91 3.99 -5.62 -6.72
CA PHE A 91 4.40 -4.24 -6.97
C PHE A 91 5.48 -4.18 -8.03
N GLU A 92 5.51 -3.03 -8.71
CA GLU A 92 6.58 -2.60 -9.60
C GLU A 92 6.77 -1.10 -9.41
N ILE A 93 7.94 -0.73 -8.89
CA ILE A 93 8.32 0.64 -8.56
C ILE A 93 9.57 0.98 -9.36
N ILE A 94 9.57 2.16 -9.98
CA ILE A 94 10.71 2.67 -10.71
C ILE A 94 11.43 3.70 -9.82
N PHE A 95 12.67 3.40 -9.47
CA PHE A 95 13.55 4.35 -8.82
C PHE A 95 14.30 5.20 -9.84
N VAL A 96 14.19 6.53 -9.70
CA VAL A 96 14.87 7.52 -10.55
C VAL A 96 15.70 8.49 -9.72
N GLU A 97 16.82 8.98 -10.25
CA GLU A 97 17.64 9.95 -9.53
C GLU A 97 16.89 11.28 -9.43
N LYS A 98 16.87 11.89 -8.23
CA LYS A 98 16.10 13.11 -7.99
C LYS A 98 16.46 14.27 -8.95
N TYR A 99 17.72 14.41 -9.32
CA TYR A 99 18.14 15.47 -10.24
C TYR A 99 17.53 15.29 -11.64
N GLU A 100 17.50 14.07 -12.16
CA GLU A 100 16.86 13.78 -13.46
C GLU A 100 15.35 14.03 -13.38
N TYR A 101 14.70 13.60 -12.30
CA TYR A 101 13.26 13.84 -12.07
C TYR A 101 12.88 15.34 -12.02
N MET A 102 13.75 16.21 -11.49
CA MET A 102 13.47 17.65 -11.39
C MET A 102 13.80 18.45 -12.66
N VAL A 103 14.62 17.90 -13.56
CA VAL A 103 15.08 18.59 -14.80
C VAL A 103 14.18 18.22 -15.98
N GLU A 104 13.55 17.05 -15.97
CA GLU A 104 12.75 16.52 -17.08
C GLU A 104 11.23 16.70 -16.91
N ASP A 105 10.75 17.47 -15.93
CA ASP A 105 9.31 17.71 -15.64
C ASP A 105 8.50 18.27 -16.85
N ASP A 106 9.17 18.66 -17.94
CA ASP A 106 8.58 19.09 -19.22
C ASP A 106 8.57 18.01 -20.35
N GLU A 107 9.33 16.90 -20.25
CA GLU A 107 9.51 15.92 -21.35
C GLU A 107 9.61 14.43 -20.94
N ILE A 108 9.31 14.02 -19.70
CA ILE A 108 9.17 12.57 -19.41
C ILE A 108 7.90 12.06 -20.11
N GLU A 109 8.04 11.48 -21.31
CA GLU A 109 7.12 10.47 -21.81
C GLU A 109 7.23 9.26 -20.85
N LEU A 110 6.51 9.33 -19.73
CA LEU A 110 6.24 8.19 -18.85
C LEU A 110 5.46 7.19 -19.71
N ALA A 111 6.19 6.35 -20.45
CA ALA A 111 5.63 5.25 -21.22
C ALA A 111 5.17 4.13 -20.27
N SER A 112 4.31 4.46 -19.31
CA SER A 112 3.53 3.58 -18.43
C SER A 112 2.85 4.46 -17.37
N GLU A 113 1.62 4.91 -17.61
CA GLU A 113 0.79 5.56 -16.57
C GLU A 113 0.48 4.63 -15.37
N ASP A 114 0.98 3.39 -15.36
CA ASP A 114 0.66 2.33 -14.40
C ASP A 114 1.77 2.00 -13.37
N CYS A 115 2.99 2.56 -13.49
CA CYS A 115 4.09 2.22 -12.56
C CYS A 115 4.36 3.33 -11.55
N ASP A 116 4.44 2.95 -10.27
CA ASP A 116 4.81 3.86 -9.18
C ASP A 116 6.26 4.33 -9.34
N VAL A 117 6.53 5.63 -9.11
CA VAL A 117 7.88 6.21 -9.21
C VAL A 117 8.34 6.70 -7.85
N MET A 118 9.58 6.35 -7.48
CA MET A 118 10.23 6.84 -6.27
C MET A 118 11.56 7.49 -6.60
N VAL A 119 11.80 8.68 -6.04
CA VAL A 119 13.07 9.39 -6.24
C VAL A 119 14.11 8.93 -5.22
N TYR A 120 15.36 8.84 -5.64
CA TYR A 120 16.49 8.61 -4.74
C TYR A 120 17.57 9.68 -4.87
N GLU A 121 18.40 9.82 -3.83
CA GLU A 121 19.52 10.76 -3.77
C GLU A 121 20.78 10.04 -3.26
N GLY A 122 21.95 10.40 -3.79
CA GLY A 122 23.23 9.92 -3.25
C GLY A 122 23.50 8.43 -3.52
N GLY A 123 23.00 7.91 -4.64
CA GLY A 123 23.27 6.55 -5.11
C GLY A 123 22.75 5.44 -4.18
N GLN A 124 21.67 5.72 -3.44
CA GLN A 124 21.09 4.82 -2.45
C GLN A 124 19.58 4.80 -2.55
N ILE A 125 19.00 3.62 -2.68
CA ILE A 125 17.54 3.40 -2.65
C ILE A 125 17.14 2.77 -1.31
N ASP A 126 15.94 3.09 -0.82
CA ASP A 126 15.38 2.47 0.39
C ASP A 126 14.22 1.55 0.00
N VAL A 127 14.49 0.24 -0.07
CA VAL A 127 13.49 -0.76 -0.44
C VAL A 127 12.55 -1.08 0.72
N GLY A 128 12.95 -0.81 1.96
CA GLY A 128 12.08 -0.94 3.13
C GLY A 128 10.95 0.09 3.10
N GLU A 129 11.30 1.35 2.89
CA GLU A 129 10.33 2.44 2.80
C GLU A 129 9.40 2.27 1.59
N ALA A 130 9.93 1.81 0.44
CA ALA A 130 9.11 1.50 -0.72
C ALA A 130 8.04 0.45 -0.41
N VAL A 131 8.42 -0.67 0.23
CA VAL A 131 7.48 -1.72 0.64
C VAL A 131 6.47 -1.21 1.67
N ALA A 132 6.88 -0.35 2.60
CA ALA A 132 5.96 0.28 3.55
C ALA A 132 4.91 1.13 2.84
N GLN A 133 5.30 1.95 1.87
CA GLN A 133 4.36 2.76 1.08
C GLN A 133 3.42 1.90 0.26
N THR A 134 3.92 0.84 -0.38
CA THR A 134 3.06 -0.10 -1.11
C THR A 134 2.02 -0.74 -0.20
N LEU A 135 2.40 -1.17 1.02
CA LEU A 135 1.44 -1.68 1.99
C LEU A 135 0.38 -0.62 2.32
N TYR A 136 0.77 0.63 2.56
CA TYR A 136 -0.15 1.70 2.88
C TYR A 136 -1.17 1.94 1.76
N LEU A 137 -0.71 1.96 0.51
CA LEU A 137 -1.57 2.12 -0.67
C LEU A 137 -2.52 0.93 -0.88
N ALA A 138 -2.10 -0.27 -0.48
CA ALA A 138 -2.92 -1.49 -0.56
C ALA A 138 -3.98 -1.61 0.56
N LEU A 139 -3.99 -0.71 1.56
CA LEU A 139 -5.01 -0.73 2.62
C LEU A 139 -6.39 -0.34 2.06
N ASP A 140 -7.40 -1.16 2.35
CA ASP A 140 -8.80 -0.77 2.09
C ASP A 140 -9.16 0.46 2.95
N PRO A 141 -9.55 1.60 2.36
CA PRO A 141 -9.95 2.80 3.10
C PRO A 141 -11.27 2.63 3.87
N TYR A 142 -12.09 1.64 3.50
CA TYR A 142 -13.37 1.33 4.15
C TYR A 142 -13.48 -0.16 4.48
N PRO A 143 -12.55 -0.69 5.30
CA PRO A 143 -12.38 -2.11 5.49
C PRO A 143 -13.65 -2.72 6.12
N ARG A 144 -14.13 -3.83 5.56
CA ARG A 144 -15.33 -4.52 6.05
C ARG A 144 -14.95 -5.86 6.66
N GLY A 145 -15.14 -5.96 7.97
CA GLY A 145 -14.94 -7.21 8.71
C GLY A 145 -16.07 -8.23 8.46
N PRO A 146 -15.89 -9.49 8.87
CA PRO A 146 -16.81 -10.60 8.53
C PRO A 146 -18.24 -10.45 9.06
N ASN A 147 -18.46 -9.58 10.04
CA ASN A 147 -19.78 -9.32 10.63
C ASN A 147 -20.42 -8.01 10.13
N ALA A 148 -19.80 -7.32 9.15
CA ALA A 148 -20.23 -6.00 8.70
C ALA A 148 -21.68 -5.99 8.23
N GLU A 149 -22.08 -6.95 7.40
CA GLU A 149 -23.41 -7.02 6.79
C GLU A 149 -24.49 -7.33 7.84
N GLN A 150 -24.19 -8.20 8.81
CA GLN A 150 -25.14 -8.48 9.89
C GLN A 150 -25.37 -7.24 10.74
N ILE A 151 -24.31 -6.55 11.14
CA ILE A 151 -24.40 -5.35 11.97
C ILE A 151 -25.03 -4.18 11.20
N ALA A 152 -24.82 -4.11 9.88
CA ALA A 152 -25.52 -3.16 9.03
C ALA A 152 -27.04 -3.36 9.11
N ARG A 153 -27.51 -4.61 8.89
CA ARG A 153 -28.93 -4.96 8.97
C ARG A 153 -29.52 -4.69 10.35
N ASP A 154 -28.82 -5.07 11.42
CA ASP A 154 -29.28 -4.86 12.80
C ASP A 154 -29.41 -3.37 13.17
N LYS A 155 -28.57 -2.51 12.57
CA LYS A 155 -28.64 -1.05 12.71
C LYS A 155 -29.66 -0.40 11.75
N GLY A 156 -30.39 -1.19 10.96
CA GLY A 156 -31.34 -0.70 9.97
C GLY A 156 -30.69 0.05 8.81
N LEU A 157 -29.39 -0.18 8.56
CA LEU A 157 -28.73 0.31 7.35
C LEU A 157 -29.26 -0.48 6.16
N LYS A 158 -29.89 0.25 5.23
CA LYS A 158 -30.34 -0.32 3.96
C LYS A 158 -29.13 -0.77 3.16
N THR A 159 -29.25 -1.93 2.52
CA THR A 159 -28.26 -2.34 1.52
C THR A 159 -28.27 -1.36 0.35
N GLU A 160 -27.22 -1.40 -0.47
CA GLU A 160 -27.12 -0.56 -1.66
C GLU A 160 -28.27 -0.82 -2.65
N GLU A 161 -28.75 -2.06 -2.72
CA GLU A 161 -29.96 -2.44 -3.48
C GLU A 161 -31.24 -1.84 -2.89
N GLU A 162 -31.38 -1.82 -1.57
CA GLU A 162 -32.56 -1.27 -0.88
C GLU A 162 -32.60 0.26 -0.89
N ALA A 163 -31.43 0.90 -0.90
CA ALA A 163 -31.28 2.36 -1.00
C ALA A 163 -31.33 2.87 -2.46
N GLY A 164 -31.05 2.00 -3.43
CA GLY A 164 -31.05 2.32 -4.85
C GLY A 164 -32.43 2.61 -5.46
N PRO A 165 -32.47 3.14 -6.68
CA PRO A 165 -33.71 3.57 -7.34
C PRO A 165 -34.76 2.44 -7.47
N PHE A 166 -34.32 1.19 -7.61
CA PHE A 166 -35.22 0.04 -7.69
C PHE A 166 -35.80 -0.38 -6.33
N GLY A 167 -35.05 -0.24 -5.23
CA GLY A 167 -35.55 -0.48 -3.88
C GLY A 167 -36.65 0.51 -3.47
N VAL A 168 -36.50 1.79 -3.86
CA VAL A 168 -37.53 2.83 -3.66
C VAL A 168 -38.80 2.53 -4.47
N LEU A 169 -38.67 2.05 -5.71
CA LEU A 169 -39.80 1.69 -6.57
C LEU A 169 -40.54 0.43 -6.08
N ALA A 170 -39.82 -0.56 -5.54
CA ALA A 170 -40.43 -1.74 -4.93
C ALA A 170 -41.34 -1.36 -3.75
N ALA A 171 -40.86 -0.47 -2.86
CA ALA A 171 -41.63 0.02 -1.72
C ALA A 171 -42.87 0.87 -2.11
N LEU A 172 -42.90 1.44 -3.31
CA LEU A 172 -44.06 2.14 -3.87
C LEU A 172 -45.12 1.19 -4.42
N LYS A 173 -44.70 0.03 -4.95
CA LYS A 173 -45.62 -0.98 -5.50
C LYS A 173 -46.54 -1.57 -4.42
N ASP A 174 -46.02 -1.76 -3.20
CA ASP A 174 -46.79 -2.24 -2.04
C ASP A 174 -47.81 -1.22 -1.50
N LYS A 175 -47.71 0.06 -1.87
CA LYS A 175 -48.66 1.12 -1.48
C LYS A 175 -49.71 1.42 -2.54
N LEU A 176 -49.57 0.84 -3.73
CA LEU A 176 -50.45 1.06 -4.89
C LEU A 176 -51.36 -0.15 -5.16
N GLY A 177 -51.29 -1.20 -4.35
CA GLY A 177 -52.23 -2.33 -4.30
C GLY A 177 -53.15 -2.23 -3.10
#